data_AF-A0A537C387-F1
#
_entry.id   AF-A0A537C387-F1
#
_cell.length_a   1.000
_cell.length_b   1.000
_cell.length_c   1.000
_cell.angle_alpha   90.00
_cell.angle_beta   90.00
_cell.angle_gamma   90.00
#
_symmetry.space_group_name_H-M   'P 1'
#
loop_
_entity.id
_entity.type
_entity.pdbx_description
1 polymer ?
#
loop_
_entity_poly.entity_id
_entity_poly.type
_entity_poly.pdbx_seq_one_letter_code
_entity_poly.pdbx_strand_id
1 'polypeptide(L)'
;MLPDYAGGSLVNLVASVVAACGGKPRHPVLAALCAAELSEAQNIVLVIIDGLGENYLARRGAGGELARRKRASITSVFPST
;
A
#
# COMPACT_ATOMS: atom_id res chain seq x y z
N MET A 1 16.92 -4.76 3.97
CA MET A 1 15.59 -5.33 4.28
C MET A 1 15.11 -6.04 3.03
N LEU A 2 14.61 -7.28 3.14
CA LEU A 2 13.97 -7.97 2.01
C LEU A 2 12.49 -7.56 1.92
N PRO A 3 11.89 -7.53 0.73
CA PRO A 3 10.46 -7.32 0.58
C PRO A 3 9.62 -8.38 1.31
N ASP A 4 8.54 -7.95 1.96
CA ASP A 4 7.56 -8.84 2.61
C ASP A 4 6.39 -9.17 1.66
N TYR A 5 6.53 -10.26 0.92
CA TYR A 5 5.48 -10.73 0.02
C TYR A 5 4.32 -11.48 0.71
N ALA A 6 4.38 -11.68 2.03
CA ALA A 6 3.36 -12.41 2.80
C ALA A 6 2.17 -11.54 3.23
N GLY A 7 2.12 -10.28 2.80
CA GLY A 7 1.02 -9.35 3.14
C GLY A 7 1.47 -7.93 3.51
N GLY A 8 2.77 -7.63 3.39
CA GLY A 8 3.38 -6.37 3.83
C GLY A 8 4.09 -5.56 2.74
N SER A 9 3.83 -5.84 1.44
CA SER A 9 4.52 -5.17 0.32
C SER A 9 3.59 -4.47 -0.67
N LEU A 10 4.19 -3.68 -1.57
CA LEU A 10 3.52 -3.06 -2.71
C LEU A 10 2.78 -4.09 -3.60
N VAL A 11 3.32 -5.30 -3.74
CA VAL A 11 2.66 -6.38 -4.50
C VAL A 11 1.35 -6.79 -3.83
N ASN A 12 1.32 -6.83 -2.49
CA ASN A 12 0.11 -7.14 -1.74
C ASN A 12 -0.93 -6.01 -1.82
N LEU A 13 -0.49 -4.74 -1.89
CA LEU A 13 -1.38 -3.61 -2.18
C LEU A 13 -2.06 -3.76 -3.54
N VAL A 14 -1.31 -4.08 -4.59
CA VAL A 14 -1.86 -4.34 -5.93
C VAL A 14 -2.82 -5.54 -5.90
N ALA A 15 -2.49 -6.60 -5.15
CA ALA A 15 -3.39 -7.74 -4.96
C ALA A 15 -4.72 -7.34 -4.30
N SER A 16 -4.70 -6.44 -3.30
CA SER A 16 -5.93 -5.89 -2.70
C SER A 16 -6.77 -5.13 -3.71
N VAL A 17 -6.16 -4.31 -4.58
CA VAL A 17 -6.87 -3.57 -5.63
C VAL A 17 -7.48 -4.52 -6.65
N VAL A 18 -6.74 -5.53 -7.11
CA VAL A 18 -7.24 -6.56 -8.04
C VAL A 18 -8.45 -7.27 -7.44
N ALA A 19 -8.37 -7.69 -6.17
CA ALA A 19 -9.46 -8.36 -5.49
C ALA A 19 -10.70 -7.46 -5.34
N ALA A 20 -10.51 -6.19 -4.96
CA ALA A 20 -11.59 -5.22 -4.81
C ALA A 20 -12.33 -4.93 -6.12
N CYS A 21 -11.62 -4.95 -7.25
CA CYS A 21 -12.20 -4.80 -8.59
C CYS A 21 -12.81 -6.10 -9.16
N GLY A 22 -12.97 -7.16 -8.35
CA GLY A 22 -13.55 -8.45 -8.77
C GLY A 22 -12.59 -9.37 -9.55
N GLY A 23 -11.29 -9.05 -9.59
CA GLY A 23 -10.26 -9.87 -10.20
C GLY A 23 -9.75 -11.00 -9.29
N LYS A 24 -8.87 -11.85 -9.84
CA LYS A 24 -8.21 -12.94 -9.11
C LYS A 24 -6.77 -12.55 -8.76
N PRO A 25 -6.46 -12.18 -7.50
CA PRO A 25 -5.10 -11.83 -7.10
C PRO A 25 -4.15 -13.02 -7.17
N ARG A 26 -2.88 -12.78 -7.54
CA ARG A 26 -1.81 -13.79 -7.61
C ARG A 26 -0.97 -13.89 -6.34
N HIS A 27 -1.18 -12.97 -5.41
CA HIS A 27 -0.47 -12.85 -4.14
C HIS A 27 -1.49 -12.63 -3.02
N PRO A 28 -1.11 -12.86 -1.74
CA PRO A 28 -1.94 -12.45 -0.61
C PRO A 28 -2.29 -10.97 -0.68
N VAL A 29 -3.48 -10.61 -0.24
CA VAL A 29 -3.90 -9.20 -0.10
C VAL A 29 -3.11 -8.51 1.02
N LEU A 30 -3.05 -7.18 0.99
CA LEU A 30 -2.34 -6.41 2.01
C LEU A 30 -3.02 -6.54 3.37
N ALA A 31 -2.28 -6.97 4.39
CA ALA A 31 -2.81 -7.19 5.74
C ALA A 31 -3.36 -5.90 6.37
N ALA A 32 -2.76 -4.75 6.04
CA ALA A 32 -3.13 -3.44 6.56
C ALA A 32 -4.34 -2.79 5.85
N LEU A 33 -4.88 -3.42 4.80
CA LEU A 33 -5.97 -2.87 3.98
C LEU A 33 -6.94 -3.98 3.58
N CYS A 34 -8.10 -3.99 4.22
CA CYS A 34 -9.15 -4.96 3.91
C CYS A 34 -9.69 -4.75 2.50
N ALA A 35 -9.72 -5.81 1.68
CA ALA A 35 -10.26 -5.73 0.33
C ALA A 35 -11.77 -5.40 0.30
N ALA A 36 -12.52 -5.76 1.35
CA ALA A 36 -13.94 -5.43 1.46
C ALA A 36 -14.16 -3.90 1.54
N GLU A 37 -13.32 -3.19 2.31
CA GLU A 37 -13.34 -1.72 2.41
C GLU A 37 -13.13 -1.06 1.05
N LEU A 38 -12.21 -1.58 0.24
CA LEU A 38 -11.98 -1.08 -1.11
C LEU A 38 -13.14 -1.39 -2.07
N SER A 39 -13.79 -2.55 -1.92
CA SER A 39 -14.88 -2.97 -2.81
C SER A 39 -16.16 -2.13 -2.65
N GLU A 40 -16.31 -1.43 -1.52
CA GLU A 40 -17.42 -0.49 -1.29
C GLU A 40 -17.23 0.83 -2.07
N ALA A 41 -16.00 1.14 -2.51
CA ALA A 41 -15.71 2.37 -3.22
C ALA A 41 -16.16 2.27 -4.69
N GLN A 42 -16.87 3.29 -5.16
CA GLN A 42 -17.20 3.41 -6.59
C GLN A 42 -15.95 3.66 -7.47
N ASN A 43 -14.97 4.39 -6.92
CA ASN A 43 -13.75 4.76 -7.61
C ASN A 43 -12.55 4.47 -6.70
N ILE A 44 -11.55 3.78 -7.24
CA ILE A 44 -10.29 3.52 -6.55
C ILE A 44 -9.19 4.33 -7.24
N VAL A 45 -8.52 5.20 -6.48
CA VAL A 45 -7.40 6.02 -6.97
C VAL A 45 -6.13 5.55 -6.27
N LEU A 46 -5.17 5.02 -7.04
CA LEU A 46 -3.83 4.68 -6.56
C LEU A 46 -2.86 5.81 -6.90
N VAL A 47 -2.29 6.45 -5.89
CA VAL A 47 -1.28 7.51 -6.04
C VAL A 47 0.07 6.97 -5.59
N ILE A 48 1.06 6.99 -6.47
CA ILE A 48 2.46 6.66 -6.15
C ILE A 48 3.24 7.98 -6.13
N ILE A 49 3.91 8.26 -5.02
CA ILE A 49 4.78 9.42 -4.87
C ILE A 49 6.22 8.91 -4.84
N ASP A 50 6.97 9.22 -5.88
CA ASP A 50 8.35 8.81 -6.00
C ASP A 50 9.21 9.38 -4.85
N GLY A 51 10.12 8.57 -4.31
CA GLY A 51 10.99 8.93 -3.20
C GLY A 51 10.33 9.12 -1.83
N LEU A 52 8.99 8.97 -1.70
CA LEU A 52 8.29 9.15 -0.42
C LEU A 52 8.36 7.91 0.47
N GLY A 53 9.49 7.70 1.14
CA GLY A 53 9.67 6.64 2.13
C GLY A 53 9.15 6.99 3.52
N GLU A 54 8.95 5.97 4.36
CA GLU A 54 8.51 6.10 5.77
C GLU A 54 9.38 7.10 6.56
N ASN A 55 10.70 6.98 6.46
CA ASN A 55 11.63 7.85 7.19
C ASN A 55 11.51 9.31 6.75
N TYR A 56 11.22 9.55 5.47
CA TYR A 56 10.99 10.90 4.98
C TYR A 56 9.68 11.46 5.54
N LEU A 57 8.58 10.69 5.45
CA LEU A 57 7.28 11.10 5.96
C LEU A 57 7.32 11.38 7.46
N ALA A 58 7.99 10.53 8.25
CA ALA A 58 8.13 10.69 9.69
C ALA A 58 8.93 11.93 10.10
N ARG A 59 9.94 12.32 9.32
CA ARG A 59 10.84 13.46 9.65
C ARG A 59 10.39 14.78 9.05
N ARG A 60 9.87 14.76 7.83
CA ARG A 60 9.57 15.96 7.03
C ARG A 60 8.07 16.20 6.85
N GLY A 61 7.25 15.15 6.96
CA GLY A 61 5.79 15.23 6.87
C GLY A 61 5.07 15.16 8.21
N ALA A 62 5.80 15.15 9.34
CA ALA A 62 5.22 15.13 10.67
C ALA A 62 4.21 16.28 10.84
N GLY A 63 3.02 15.97 11.34
CA GLY A 63 1.94 16.95 11.48
C GLY A 63 1.24 17.34 10.17
N GLY A 64 1.52 16.68 9.04
CA GLY A 64 0.75 16.79 7.79
C GLY A 64 -0.37 15.76 7.66
N GLU A 65 -1.23 15.92 6.65
CA GLU A 65 -2.36 15.01 6.40
C GLU A 65 -1.93 13.58 6.06
N LEU A 66 -0.87 13.42 5.26
CA LEU A 66 -0.35 12.10 4.90
C LEU A 66 0.15 11.33 6.13
N ALA A 67 0.84 12.01 7.05
CA ALA A 67 1.30 11.39 8.29
C ALA A 67 0.12 11.04 9.23
N ARG A 68 -0.88 11.92 9.34
CA ARG A 68 -2.08 11.69 10.15
C ARG A 68 -2.93 10.52 9.65
N ARG A 69 -3.03 10.33 8.33
CA ARG A 69 -3.85 9.29 7.71
C ARG A 69 -3.08 8.02 7.35
N LYS A 70 -1.80 7.93 7.74
CA LYS A 70 -0.97 6.75 7.49
C LYS A 70 -1.57 5.53 8.19
N ARG A 71 -1.89 4.48 7.43
CA ARG A 71 -2.37 3.20 7.98
C ARG A 71 -1.24 2.25 8.33
N ALA A 72 -0.25 2.11 7.45
CA ALA A 72 0.89 1.22 7.64
C ALA A 72 2.07 1.65 6.77
N SER A 73 3.24 1.14 7.12
CA SER A 73 4.44 1.18 6.28
C SER A 73 4.59 -0.19 5.61
N ILE A 74 4.83 -0.23 4.31
CA ILE A 74 4.96 -1.46 3.52
C ILE A 74 6.31 -1.46 2.79
N THR A 75 6.79 -2.63 2.41
CA THR A 75 8.04 -2.76 1.64
C THR A 75 7.79 -2.58 0.14
N SER A 76 8.73 -1.93 -0.56
CA SER A 76 8.78 -2.00 -2.03
C SER A 76 9.22 -3.40 -2.50
N VAL A 77 9.24 -3.62 -3.82
CA VAL A 77 9.86 -4.78 -4.46
C VAL A 77 11.39 -4.65 -4.47
N PHE A 78 12.08 -5.72 -4.89
CA PHE A 78 13.51 -5.69 -5.16
C PHE A 78 13.79 -6.02 -6.65
N PRO A 79 14.68 -5.28 -7.32
CA PRO A 79 15.32 -4.04 -6.87
C PRO A 79 14.28 -2.91 -6.71
N SER A 80 14.47 -2.03 -5.73
CA SER A 80 13.73 -0.78 -5.65
C SER A 80 14.38 0.22 -6.58
N THR A 81 13.73 0.52 -7.71
CA THR A 81 14.18 1.49 -8.71
C THR A 81 13.71 2.89 -8.37
#